data_AF-A0A6B1EN63-F1
#
_entry.id   AF-A0A6B1EN63-F1
#
_cell.length_a   1.000
_cell.length_b   1.000
_cell.length_c   1.000
_cell.angle_alpha   90.00
_cell.angle_beta   90.00
_cell.angle_gamma   90.00
#
_symmetry.space_group_name_H-M   'P 1'
#
loop_
_entity.id
_entity.type
_entity.pdbx_description
1 polymer ?
#
loop_
_entity_poly.entity_id
_entity_poly.type
_entity_poly.pdbx_seq_one_letter_code
_entity_poly.pdbx_strand_id
1 'polypeptide(L)'
;MKNRREVLKGLALTSFGLAGFRAGEADGSTAAGNLDLGTPAKLLRALVKMRGSLDESIAYIWLRGIRYTLVDGEALPLCAYLGGSITRYRQLADDMYEFLIYEISYYTDIESGEILETLRMPYTEREVSVPLYRSGPGRHVIMMANEEELEWSRESTTSEELARQIAPDAKIYYSLRVRPSLAFGGNVWIRGDTFTRVAPYDPAEASMFYKESITYQARAADLAEPYAPQVDATISFAIATAWRPWMEMAGVAGHTVTDGFGGKVFDIGAMPDDFVRFTAAHHPDVLEDPAALLKS
;
A
#
# COMPACT_ATOMS: atom_id res chain seq x y z
N MET A 1 -18.15 20.41 -29.20
CA MET A 1 -18.96 19.59 -28.26
C MET A 1 -18.29 19.55 -26.89
N LYS A 2 -18.88 18.89 -25.88
CA LYS A 2 -18.58 19.12 -24.46
C LYS A 2 -17.18 18.66 -24.01
N ASN A 3 -16.60 19.43 -23.08
CA ASN A 3 -15.42 19.06 -22.29
C ASN A 3 -15.63 17.76 -21.50
N ARG A 4 -14.53 17.05 -21.25
CA ARG A 4 -14.34 16.19 -20.07
C ARG A 4 -12.95 16.44 -19.49
N ARG A 5 -12.88 17.26 -18.44
CA ARG A 5 -11.84 17.19 -17.42
C ARG A 5 -12.36 16.23 -16.34
N GLU A 6 -11.55 15.26 -15.95
CA GLU A 6 -11.71 14.45 -14.74
C GLU A 6 -10.32 14.37 -14.13
N VAL A 7 -10.15 14.74 -12.86
CA VAL A 7 -8.84 14.77 -12.19
C VAL A 7 -8.78 13.59 -11.22
N LEU A 8 -7.88 12.64 -11.47
CA LEU A 8 -7.59 11.60 -10.49
C LEU A 8 -6.71 12.17 -9.37
N LYS A 9 -6.94 11.70 -8.14
CA LYS A 9 -6.20 12.14 -6.94
C LYS A 9 -5.74 10.94 -6.13
N GLY A 10 -4.48 10.93 -5.70
CA GLY A 10 -3.99 10.01 -4.67
C GLY A 10 -3.29 8.75 -5.22
N LEU A 11 -2.22 8.40 -4.51
CA LEU A 11 -1.30 7.28 -4.74
C LEU A 11 -0.52 7.07 -3.41
N ALA A 12 -0.32 5.85 -2.92
CA ALA A 12 0.39 5.57 -1.65
C ALA A 12 1.01 4.14 -1.57
N LEU A 13 1.74 3.80 -0.48
CA LEU A 13 2.93 2.90 -0.52
C LEU A 13 3.37 2.22 0.83
N THR A 14 3.65 0.89 0.81
CA THR A 14 3.77 -0.07 1.95
C THR A 14 4.82 -1.29 1.77
N SER A 15 5.45 -1.91 2.83
CA SER A 15 6.83 -2.56 3.07
C SER A 15 7.10 -4.05 3.64
N PHE A 16 8.33 -4.69 3.68
CA PHE A 16 8.61 -6.21 3.83
C PHE A 16 9.17 -6.98 5.11
N GLY A 17 8.93 -8.30 5.31
CA GLY A 17 9.85 -9.22 6.08
C GLY A 17 9.77 -9.31 7.65
N LEU A 18 10.44 -10.27 8.35
CA LEU A 18 11.03 -11.57 7.93
C LEU A 18 11.30 -12.60 9.08
N ALA A 19 11.46 -13.90 8.68
CA ALA A 19 11.92 -15.12 9.41
C ALA A 19 10.90 -15.87 10.31
N GLY A 20 11.04 -17.19 10.58
CA GLY A 20 11.87 -18.24 9.92
C GLY A 20 12.30 -19.43 10.81
N PHE A 21 12.04 -20.69 10.41
CA PHE A 21 12.61 -21.93 11.03
C PHE A 21 12.65 -23.14 10.04
N ARG A 22 13.28 -24.26 10.41
CA ARG A 22 13.50 -25.44 9.54
C ARG A 22 12.25 -26.30 9.32
N ALA A 23 12.13 -26.86 8.11
CA ALA A 23 11.11 -27.84 7.75
C ALA A 23 11.38 -29.24 8.33
N GLY A 24 10.31 -29.92 8.72
CA GLY A 24 10.23 -31.38 8.79
C GLY A 24 9.08 -31.84 7.89
N GLU A 25 9.23 -32.97 7.20
CA GLU A 25 8.18 -33.53 6.35
C GLU A 25 7.05 -34.10 7.22
N ALA A 26 5.83 -33.62 6.98
CA ALA A 26 4.61 -34.17 7.52
C ALA A 26 3.67 -34.48 6.35
N ASP A 27 3.61 -35.74 5.92
CA ASP A 27 2.59 -36.19 4.99
C ASP A 27 1.23 -36.16 5.71
N GLY A 28 0.22 -35.58 5.06
CA GLY A 28 -0.86 -34.91 5.77
C GLY A 28 -2.01 -34.44 4.88
N SER A 29 -2.49 -35.31 4.00
CA SER A 29 -3.65 -35.02 3.15
C SER A 29 -4.95 -34.86 3.95
N THR A 30 -5.35 -33.63 4.24
CA THR A 30 -6.71 -33.30 4.72
C THR A 30 -7.28 -32.04 4.07
N ALA A 31 -8.33 -32.24 3.25
CA ALA A 31 -9.40 -31.28 2.99
C ALA A 31 -9.05 -29.84 2.55
N ALA A 32 -7.92 -29.62 1.88
CA ALA A 32 -7.84 -28.51 0.93
C ALA A 32 -8.79 -28.83 -0.24
N GLY A 33 -10.01 -28.28 -0.22
CA GLY A 33 -10.91 -28.30 -1.37
C GLY A 33 -10.19 -27.75 -2.60
N ASN A 34 -10.35 -28.39 -3.75
CA ASN A 34 -9.51 -28.19 -4.93
C ASN A 34 -9.72 -26.81 -5.59
N LEU A 35 -9.15 -25.77 -4.97
CA LEU A 35 -9.28 -24.37 -5.33
C LEU A 35 -8.46 -24.07 -6.59
N ASP A 36 -9.07 -24.29 -7.75
CA ASP A 36 -8.51 -23.91 -9.04
C ASP A 36 -8.39 -22.37 -9.16
N LEU A 37 -7.16 -21.87 -9.09
CA LEU A 37 -6.78 -20.48 -9.40
C LEU A 37 -6.02 -20.38 -10.74
N GLY A 38 -6.05 -21.41 -11.59
CA GLY A 38 -5.29 -21.48 -12.84
C GLY A 38 -5.74 -20.54 -13.95
N THR A 39 -6.80 -19.75 -13.73
CA THR A 39 -7.34 -18.76 -14.68
C THR A 39 -7.24 -17.34 -14.10
N PRO A 40 -6.96 -16.31 -14.93
CA PRO A 40 -6.93 -14.90 -14.51
C PRO A 40 -8.10 -14.48 -13.63
N ALA A 41 -9.34 -14.77 -14.08
CA ALA A 41 -10.56 -14.42 -13.36
C ALA A 41 -10.62 -15.01 -11.93
N LYS A 42 -10.31 -16.31 -11.76
CA LYS A 42 -10.34 -16.97 -10.45
C LYS A 42 -9.24 -16.45 -9.53
N LEU A 43 -8.03 -16.23 -10.07
CA LEU A 43 -6.89 -15.69 -9.33
C LEU A 43 -7.15 -14.25 -8.86
N LEU A 44 -7.74 -13.41 -9.72
CA LEU A 44 -8.12 -12.04 -9.40
C LEU A 44 -9.28 -11.99 -8.40
N ARG A 45 -10.32 -12.83 -8.55
CA ARG A 45 -11.39 -12.95 -7.56
C ARG A 45 -10.83 -13.33 -6.18
N ALA A 46 -9.90 -14.28 -6.11
CA ALA A 46 -9.24 -14.66 -4.86
C ALA A 46 -8.41 -13.50 -4.27
N LEU A 47 -7.65 -12.77 -5.10
CA LEU A 47 -6.90 -11.59 -4.67
C LEU A 47 -7.82 -10.46 -4.17
N VAL A 48 -8.98 -10.25 -4.80
CA VAL A 48 -9.97 -9.27 -4.33
C VAL A 48 -10.60 -9.71 -3.01
N LYS A 49 -10.88 -11.01 -2.78
CA LYS A 49 -11.29 -11.49 -1.44
C LYS A 49 -10.23 -11.19 -0.36
N MET A 50 -8.93 -11.28 -0.71
CA MET A 50 -7.82 -11.02 0.20
C MET A 50 -7.55 -9.53 0.45
N ARG A 51 -7.61 -8.68 -0.59
CA ARG A 51 -7.24 -7.25 -0.54
C ARG A 51 -8.44 -6.33 -0.29
N GLY A 52 -9.65 -6.80 -0.56
CA GLY A 52 -10.88 -6.02 -0.53
C GLY A 52 -12.10 -6.87 -0.25
N SER A 53 -13.22 -6.54 -0.89
CA SER A 53 -14.43 -7.35 -0.94
C SER A 53 -15.07 -7.34 -2.32
N LEU A 54 -15.82 -8.40 -2.66
CA LEU A 54 -16.46 -8.61 -3.96
C LEU A 54 -17.84 -7.94 -4.10
N ASP A 55 -18.37 -7.34 -3.04
CA ASP A 55 -19.74 -6.81 -2.91
C ASP A 55 -19.80 -5.28 -2.74
N GLU A 56 -18.73 -4.57 -3.15
CA GLU A 56 -18.53 -3.12 -2.97
C GLU A 56 -18.54 -2.63 -1.50
N SER A 57 -18.53 -3.53 -0.51
CA SER A 57 -18.27 -3.17 0.89
C SER A 57 -16.83 -2.67 1.08
N ILE A 58 -16.63 -1.87 2.13
CA ILE A 58 -15.33 -1.31 2.47
C ILE A 58 -14.49 -2.37 3.19
N ALA A 59 -13.21 -2.44 2.86
CA ALA A 59 -12.26 -3.26 3.59
C ALA A 59 -10.99 -2.47 3.95
N TYR A 60 -10.41 -2.81 5.10
CA TYR A 60 -9.35 -2.04 5.75
C TYR A 60 -8.08 -2.88 5.87
N ILE A 61 -6.94 -2.36 5.41
CA ILE A 61 -5.65 -3.04 5.51
C ILE A 61 -4.72 -2.22 6.40
N TRP A 62 -4.15 -2.85 7.44
CA TRP A 62 -3.12 -2.26 8.31
C TRP A 62 -1.77 -2.93 8.08
N LEU A 63 -0.71 -2.13 8.22
CA LEU A 63 0.59 -2.45 7.65
C LEU A 63 1.71 -1.82 8.46
N ARG A 64 2.52 -2.62 9.17
CA ARG A 64 3.57 -2.15 10.12
C ARG A 64 4.96 -2.62 9.72
N GLY A 65 5.95 -1.74 9.72
CA GLY A 65 7.34 -2.07 9.42
C GLY A 65 8.38 -1.07 9.94
N ILE A 66 9.63 -1.23 9.51
CA ILE A 66 10.80 -0.39 9.78
C ILE A 66 11.32 0.18 8.46
N ARG A 67 11.55 1.48 8.38
CA ARG A 67 12.18 2.16 7.25
C ARG A 67 13.69 2.17 7.42
N TYR A 68 14.40 1.97 6.32
CA TYR A 68 15.85 2.03 6.25
C TYR A 68 16.28 3.00 5.15
N THR A 69 17.38 3.73 5.37
CA THR A 69 18.12 4.37 4.28
C THR A 69 18.97 3.32 3.58
N LEU A 70 18.98 3.31 2.23
CA LEU A 70 19.85 2.45 1.43
C LEU A 70 20.78 3.32 0.56
N VAL A 71 22.04 3.40 0.97
CA VAL A 71 23.10 4.23 0.36
C VAL A 71 24.35 3.37 0.19
N ASP A 72 24.94 3.35 -1.01
CA ASP A 72 26.14 2.55 -1.36
C ASP A 72 26.12 1.06 -0.91
N GLY A 73 24.92 0.48 -0.79
CA GLY A 73 24.71 -0.90 -0.32
C GLY A 73 24.57 -1.07 1.20
N GLU A 74 24.81 -0.03 2.00
CA GLU A 74 24.54 0.00 3.44
C GLU A 74 23.06 0.27 3.71
N ALA A 75 22.47 -0.50 4.63
CA ALA A 75 21.09 -0.34 5.10
C ALA A 75 21.07 0.06 6.58
N LEU A 76 20.77 1.33 6.88
CA LEU A 76 20.66 1.84 8.25
C LEU A 76 19.18 2.04 8.65
N PRO A 77 18.73 1.61 9.83
CA PRO A 77 17.39 1.93 10.33
C PRO A 77 17.17 3.44 10.43
N LEU A 78 15.97 3.89 10.09
CA LEU A 78 15.59 5.31 10.05
C LEU A 78 14.43 5.63 11.00
N CYS A 79 13.33 4.90 10.89
CA CYS A 79 12.13 5.06 11.72
C CYS A 79 11.23 3.82 11.56
N ALA A 80 10.27 3.63 12.45
CA ALA A 80 9.17 2.70 12.21
C ALA A 80 8.11 3.32 11.28
N TYR A 81 7.30 2.48 10.66
CA TYR A 81 6.27 2.81 9.69
C TYR A 81 4.96 2.11 10.07
N LEU A 82 3.86 2.87 10.11
CA LEU A 82 2.52 2.35 10.36
C LEU A 82 1.55 2.94 9.32
N GLY A 83 1.16 2.12 8.36
CA GLY A 83 0.20 2.43 7.32
C GLY A 83 -1.18 1.81 7.57
N GLY A 84 -2.22 2.50 7.12
CA GLY A 84 -3.57 1.98 7.02
C GLY A 84 -4.22 2.43 5.71
N SER A 85 -4.92 1.52 5.04
CA SER A 85 -5.66 1.81 3.81
C SER A 85 -7.11 1.35 3.89
N ILE A 86 -7.97 2.12 3.22
CA ILE A 86 -9.43 1.96 3.15
C ILE A 86 -9.74 1.74 1.67
N THR A 87 -10.39 0.63 1.33
CA THR A 87 -10.59 0.23 -0.08
C THR A 87 -12.03 -0.13 -0.39
N ARG A 88 -12.43 0.11 -1.65
CA ARG A 88 -13.66 -0.42 -2.26
C ARG A 88 -13.33 -0.95 -3.65
N TYR A 89 -13.82 -2.14 -3.97
CA TYR A 89 -13.67 -2.76 -5.30
C TYR A 89 -15.01 -2.80 -6.01
N ARG A 90 -14.97 -2.68 -7.34
CA ARG A 90 -16.11 -2.83 -8.23
C ARG A 90 -15.72 -3.66 -9.42
N GLN A 91 -16.45 -4.75 -9.69
CA GLN A 91 -16.14 -5.61 -10.83
C GLN A 91 -16.50 -4.91 -12.15
N LEU A 92 -15.60 -4.96 -13.12
CA LEU A 92 -15.81 -4.42 -14.48
C LEU A 92 -15.94 -5.54 -15.52
N ALA A 93 -15.22 -6.65 -15.34
CA ALA A 93 -15.32 -7.89 -16.11
C ALA A 93 -14.89 -9.08 -15.24
N ASP A 94 -14.93 -10.31 -15.76
CA ASP A 94 -14.52 -11.52 -15.03
C ASP A 94 -13.06 -11.49 -14.54
N ASP A 95 -12.17 -10.83 -15.30
CA ASP A 95 -10.74 -10.67 -15.01
C ASP A 95 -10.30 -9.20 -14.85
N MET A 96 -11.24 -8.30 -14.49
CA MET A 96 -10.95 -6.88 -14.32
C MET A 96 -11.84 -6.24 -13.22
N TYR A 97 -11.21 -5.59 -12.26
CA TYR A 97 -11.87 -4.82 -11.20
C TYR A 97 -11.33 -3.39 -11.16
N GLU A 98 -12.21 -2.40 -10.98
CA GLU A 98 -11.82 -1.08 -10.48
C GLU A 98 -11.62 -1.17 -8.97
N PHE A 99 -10.68 -0.40 -8.42
CA PHE A 99 -10.66 -0.13 -6.99
C PHE A 99 -10.44 1.35 -6.69
N LEU A 100 -11.12 1.81 -5.63
CA LEU A 100 -10.82 3.05 -4.95
C LEU A 100 -9.98 2.73 -3.72
N ILE A 101 -8.96 3.54 -3.44
CA ILE A 101 -8.09 3.42 -2.27
C ILE A 101 -7.83 4.78 -1.62
N TYR A 102 -8.00 4.82 -0.30
CA TYR A 102 -7.53 5.92 0.55
C TYR A 102 -6.48 5.37 1.51
N GLU A 103 -5.37 6.08 1.71
CA GLU A 103 -4.26 5.60 2.54
C GLU A 103 -3.77 6.70 3.47
N ILE A 104 -3.36 6.28 4.67
CA ILE A 104 -2.81 7.10 5.74
C ILE A 104 -1.57 6.39 6.26
N SER A 105 -0.51 7.13 6.57
CA SER A 105 0.66 6.53 7.22
C SER A 105 1.38 7.47 8.16
N TYR A 106 1.82 6.88 9.26
CA TYR A 106 2.61 7.50 10.32
C TYR A 106 4.05 6.96 10.27
N TYR A 107 5.01 7.83 10.55
CA TYR A 107 6.38 7.44 10.89
C TYR A 107 6.54 7.57 12.39
N THR A 108 7.01 6.51 13.02
CA THR A 108 7.09 6.39 14.48
C THR A 108 8.52 6.10 14.92
N ASP A 109 8.82 6.38 16.18
CA ASP A 109 10.04 5.89 16.82
C ASP A 109 10.03 4.36 16.90
N ILE A 110 11.20 3.75 16.78
CA ILE A 110 11.36 2.29 16.70
C ILE A 110 11.17 1.63 18.07
N GLU A 111 11.59 2.29 19.15
CA GLU A 111 11.58 1.72 20.51
C GLU A 111 10.28 2.03 21.26
N SER A 112 9.79 3.27 21.19
CA SER A 112 8.57 3.72 21.89
C SER A 112 7.28 3.56 21.08
N GLY A 113 7.36 3.51 19.75
CA GLY A 113 6.20 3.40 18.85
C GLY A 113 5.36 4.69 18.70
N GLU A 114 5.74 5.79 19.35
CA GLU A 114 5.07 7.10 19.20
C GLU A 114 5.44 7.81 17.89
N ILE A 115 4.58 8.72 17.43
CA ILE A 115 4.83 9.52 16.21
C ILE A 115 6.08 10.40 16.37
N LEU A 116 6.90 10.43 15.32
CA LEU A 116 8.00 11.39 15.19
C LEU A 116 7.47 12.73 14.68
N GLU A 117 7.78 13.82 15.39
CA GLU A 117 7.61 15.20 14.89
C GLU A 117 8.85 15.67 14.11
N THR A 118 10.04 15.28 14.60
CA THR A 118 11.33 15.47 13.92
C THR A 118 12.12 14.17 13.86
N LEU A 119 13.09 14.11 12.94
CA LEU A 119 13.95 12.96 12.68
C LEU A 119 15.33 13.45 12.24
N ARG A 120 16.41 12.88 12.79
CA ARG A 120 17.77 13.17 12.32
C ARG A 120 18.15 12.22 11.19
N MET A 121 18.36 12.77 10.00
CA MET A 121 18.67 12.01 8.79
C MET A 121 20.11 11.46 8.82
N PRO A 122 20.31 10.15 8.55
CA PRO A 122 21.63 9.58 8.30
C PRO A 122 22.38 10.28 7.15
N TYR A 123 23.71 10.21 7.17
CA TYR A 123 24.65 10.80 6.20
C TYR A 123 24.67 12.33 6.09
N THR A 124 23.54 13.02 6.24
CA THR A 124 23.46 14.50 6.24
C THR A 124 23.45 15.12 7.63
N GLU A 125 23.15 14.31 8.66
CA GLU A 125 22.99 14.67 10.07
C GLU A 125 21.93 15.75 10.37
N ARG A 126 21.16 16.19 9.36
CA ARG A 126 20.13 17.23 9.52
C ARG A 126 18.95 16.70 10.33
N GLU A 127 18.42 17.53 11.20
CA GLU A 127 17.11 17.31 11.79
C GLU A 127 16.04 17.86 10.84
N VAL A 128 15.11 17.01 10.41
CA VAL A 128 14.01 17.35 9.50
C VAL A 128 12.67 17.15 10.21
N SER A 129 11.65 17.93 9.85
CA SER A 129 10.29 17.65 10.31
C SER A 129 9.68 16.48 9.54
N VAL A 130 8.97 15.62 10.25
CA VAL A 130 8.35 14.40 9.73
C VAL A 130 6.87 14.68 9.44
N PRO A 131 6.42 14.62 8.18
CA PRO A 131 5.05 14.94 7.84
C PRO A 131 4.09 13.78 8.09
N LEU A 132 2.92 14.10 8.64
CA LEU A 132 1.75 13.22 8.64
C LEU A 132 1.26 13.05 7.20
N TYR A 133 1.00 11.81 6.79
CA TYR A 133 0.70 11.50 5.40
C TYR A 133 -0.69 10.89 5.22
N ARG A 134 -1.51 11.48 4.34
CA ARG A 134 -2.80 10.96 3.88
C ARG A 134 -3.01 11.24 2.39
N SER A 135 -3.60 10.30 1.66
CA SER A 135 -3.64 10.29 0.19
C SER A 135 -4.89 9.54 -0.31
N GLY A 136 -5.62 10.11 -1.28
CA GLY A 136 -6.77 9.45 -1.93
C GLY A 136 -8.01 10.35 -2.13
N PRO A 137 -9.11 9.80 -2.67
CA PRO A 137 -9.26 8.42 -3.15
C PRO A 137 -8.61 8.20 -4.53
N GLY A 138 -7.53 7.41 -4.56
CA GLY A 138 -6.92 6.93 -5.79
C GLY A 138 -7.86 5.96 -6.50
N ARG A 139 -8.02 6.09 -7.81
CA ARG A 139 -8.80 5.18 -8.67
C ARG A 139 -7.85 4.46 -9.62
N HIS A 140 -7.85 3.13 -9.57
CA HIS A 140 -7.00 2.27 -10.39
C HIS A 140 -7.77 1.05 -10.88
N VAL A 141 -7.25 0.38 -11.92
CA VAL A 141 -7.74 -0.92 -12.36
C VAL A 141 -6.79 -2.03 -11.93
N ILE A 142 -7.33 -3.13 -11.43
CA ILE A 142 -6.59 -4.38 -11.19
C ILE A 142 -7.05 -5.47 -12.16
N MET A 143 -6.06 -6.01 -12.86
CA MET A 143 -6.10 -7.17 -13.75
C MET A 143 -4.71 -7.84 -13.67
N MET A 144 -4.47 -8.94 -14.40
CA MET A 144 -3.19 -9.67 -14.29
C MET A 144 -1.95 -8.82 -14.61
N ALA A 145 -2.08 -7.88 -15.55
CA ALA A 145 -1.07 -6.89 -15.90
C ALA A 145 -1.74 -5.60 -16.33
N ASN A 146 -1.48 -4.49 -15.62
CA ASN A 146 -2.01 -3.17 -15.95
C ASN A 146 -0.88 -2.13 -16.04
N GLU A 147 -1.08 -1.09 -16.85
CA GLU A 147 -0.21 0.08 -17.01
C GLU A 147 -1.09 1.32 -17.22
N GLU A 148 -0.86 2.37 -16.44
CA GLU A 148 -1.67 3.59 -16.42
C GLU A 148 -0.78 4.83 -16.54
N GLU A 149 -1.14 5.77 -17.41
CA GLU A 149 -0.58 7.13 -17.41
C GLU A 149 -1.60 8.06 -16.75
N LEU A 150 -1.23 8.65 -15.61
CA LEU A 150 -2.05 9.57 -14.81
C LEU A 150 -1.35 10.94 -14.72
N GLU A 151 -2.09 11.99 -14.36
CA GLU A 151 -1.54 13.31 -14.08
C GLU A 151 -1.65 13.62 -12.58
N TRP A 152 -0.60 14.20 -12.00
CA TRP A 152 -0.61 14.75 -10.64
C TRP A 152 -0.30 16.24 -10.68
N SER A 153 -1.01 17.00 -9.87
CA SER A 153 -0.73 18.42 -9.61
C SER A 153 -0.88 18.74 -8.13
N ARG A 154 -0.07 19.65 -7.63
CA ARG A 154 -0.16 20.21 -6.27
C ARG A 154 -1.53 20.84 -5.98
N GLU A 155 -2.20 21.40 -6.98
CA GLU A 155 -3.58 21.91 -6.89
C GLU A 155 -4.62 20.83 -6.50
N SER A 156 -4.28 19.54 -6.64
CA SER A 156 -5.18 18.45 -6.23
C SER A 156 -5.29 18.28 -4.71
N THR A 157 -4.34 18.82 -3.95
CA THR A 157 -4.28 18.70 -2.49
C THR A 157 -5.06 19.82 -1.77
N THR A 158 -5.38 19.62 -0.49
CA THR A 158 -6.08 20.62 0.35
C THR A 158 -5.15 21.58 1.09
N SER A 159 -3.82 21.41 0.96
CA SER A 159 -2.80 22.26 1.60
C SER A 159 -1.57 22.34 0.72
N GLU A 160 -1.18 23.56 0.31
CA GLU A 160 0.02 23.79 -0.51
C GLU A 160 1.30 23.24 0.11
N GLU A 161 1.40 23.26 1.45
CA GLU A 161 2.59 22.82 2.16
C GLU A 161 2.74 21.30 2.09
N LEU A 162 1.64 20.56 2.31
CA LEU A 162 1.57 19.13 2.08
C LEU A 162 1.83 18.78 0.59
N ALA A 163 1.31 19.60 -0.33
CA ALA A 163 1.55 19.44 -1.77
C ALA A 163 3.04 19.44 -2.13
N ARG A 164 3.80 20.38 -1.56
CA ARG A 164 5.27 20.50 -1.76
C ARG A 164 6.03 19.32 -1.16
N GLN A 165 5.55 18.76 -0.06
CA GLN A 165 6.17 17.62 0.63
C GLN A 165 5.90 16.25 -0.03
N ILE A 166 4.79 16.10 -0.77
CA ILE A 166 4.39 14.84 -1.42
C ILE A 166 5.09 14.65 -2.78
N ALA A 167 4.80 15.52 -3.76
CA ALA A 167 5.28 15.38 -5.14
C ALA A 167 5.10 16.67 -5.97
N PRO A 168 6.00 16.93 -6.94
CA PRO A 168 5.84 17.99 -7.93
C PRO A 168 4.78 17.65 -8.97
N ASP A 169 4.26 18.67 -9.65
CA ASP A 169 3.37 18.53 -10.79
C ASP A 169 4.04 17.70 -11.89
N ALA A 170 3.40 16.59 -12.26
CA ALA A 170 4.06 15.48 -12.94
C ALA A 170 3.10 14.61 -13.75
N LYS A 171 3.65 13.94 -14.77
CA LYS A 171 3.10 12.68 -15.27
C LYS A 171 3.47 11.55 -14.32
N ILE A 172 2.51 10.65 -14.11
CA ILE A 172 2.62 9.48 -13.25
C ILE A 172 2.48 8.25 -14.13
N TYR A 173 3.56 7.48 -14.26
CA TYR A 173 3.54 6.19 -14.96
C TYR A 173 3.40 5.08 -13.92
N TYR A 174 2.20 4.51 -13.80
CA TYR A 174 1.90 3.41 -12.89
C TYR A 174 1.86 2.09 -13.64
N SER A 175 2.29 1.02 -12.98
CA SER A 175 2.25 -0.34 -13.51
C SER A 175 2.01 -1.34 -12.38
N LEU A 176 1.21 -2.37 -12.68
CA LEU A 176 0.85 -3.45 -11.76
C LEU A 176 1.02 -4.79 -12.46
N ARG A 177 1.48 -5.80 -11.71
CA ARG A 177 1.54 -7.21 -12.14
C ARG A 177 1.10 -8.13 -11.01
N VAL A 178 0.08 -8.93 -11.24
CA VAL A 178 -0.29 -10.05 -10.35
C VAL A 178 0.56 -11.27 -10.74
N ARG A 179 1.12 -11.94 -9.74
CA ARG A 179 1.93 -13.16 -9.89
C ARG A 179 1.05 -14.41 -9.70
N PRO A 180 1.43 -15.56 -10.28
CA PRO A 180 0.76 -16.84 -10.00
C PRO A 180 0.68 -17.13 -8.50
N SER A 181 -0.43 -17.71 -8.06
CA SER A 181 -0.62 -18.14 -6.68
C SER A 181 0.28 -19.33 -6.32
N LEU A 182 0.77 -19.36 -5.09
CA LEU A 182 1.28 -20.57 -4.45
C LEU A 182 0.22 -21.14 -3.50
N ALA A 183 -0.08 -22.42 -3.57
CA ALA A 183 -0.91 -23.13 -2.60
C ALA A 183 -0.06 -24.16 -1.84
N PHE A 184 -0.06 -24.09 -0.51
CA PHE A 184 0.76 -24.96 0.36
C PHE A 184 0.18 -25.03 1.77
N GLY A 185 0.21 -26.21 2.41
CA GLY A 185 -0.19 -26.38 3.81
C GLY A 185 -1.58 -25.81 4.17
N GLY A 186 -2.59 -26.04 3.31
CA GLY A 186 -3.95 -25.52 3.49
C GLY A 186 -4.13 -24.01 3.23
N ASN A 187 -3.08 -23.30 2.81
CA ASN A 187 -3.05 -21.86 2.62
C ASN A 187 -2.70 -21.48 1.17
N VAL A 188 -3.03 -20.25 0.79
CA VAL A 188 -2.74 -19.68 -0.53
C VAL A 188 -2.07 -18.33 -0.37
N TRP A 189 -1.00 -18.11 -1.14
CA TRP A 189 -0.31 -16.83 -1.27
C TRP A 189 -0.53 -16.27 -2.68
N ILE A 190 -0.84 -14.98 -2.79
CA ILE A 190 -0.90 -14.25 -4.05
C ILE A 190 -0.08 -12.97 -3.91
N ARG A 191 0.81 -12.71 -4.86
CA ARG A 191 1.68 -11.52 -4.86
C ARG A 191 1.30 -10.55 -5.96
N GLY A 192 1.12 -9.28 -5.60
CA GLY A 192 1.15 -8.15 -6.53
C GLY A 192 2.52 -7.47 -6.48
N ASP A 193 3.07 -7.11 -7.62
CA ASP A 193 4.14 -6.12 -7.71
C ASP A 193 3.57 -4.84 -8.34
N THR A 194 3.92 -3.67 -7.81
CA THR A 194 3.59 -2.38 -8.43
C THR A 194 4.85 -1.53 -8.61
N PHE A 195 4.85 -0.70 -9.64
CA PHE A 195 5.89 0.31 -9.84
C PHE A 195 5.29 1.60 -10.38
N THR A 196 5.64 2.71 -9.76
CA THR A 196 5.26 4.07 -10.18
C THR A 196 6.51 4.90 -10.45
N ARG A 197 6.51 5.66 -11.56
CA ARG A 197 7.47 6.73 -11.84
C ARG A 197 6.75 8.06 -11.83
N VAL A 198 7.24 9.00 -11.00
CA VAL A 198 6.88 10.41 -11.04
C VAL A 198 7.85 11.10 -12.01
N ALA A 199 7.32 11.67 -13.09
CA ALA A 199 8.05 12.41 -14.11
C ALA A 199 7.58 13.88 -14.08
N PRO A 200 8.29 14.78 -13.36
CA PRO A 200 7.89 16.17 -13.21
C PRO A 200 7.83 16.90 -14.56
N TYR A 201 6.94 17.89 -14.69
CA TYR A 201 6.90 18.76 -15.86
C TYR A 201 8.05 19.79 -15.85
N ASP A 202 8.50 20.22 -14.67
CA ASP A 202 9.70 21.06 -14.50
C ASP A 202 10.96 20.19 -14.43
N PRO A 203 11.93 20.32 -15.36
CA PRO A 203 13.17 19.54 -15.33
C PRO A 203 14.13 19.91 -14.17
N ALA A 204 13.85 20.96 -13.39
CA ALA A 204 14.56 21.26 -12.15
C ALA A 204 14.04 20.45 -10.94
N GLU A 205 12.82 19.90 -11.01
CA GLU A 205 12.23 19.08 -9.95
C GLU A 205 12.73 17.62 -10.04
N ALA A 206 12.93 16.98 -8.89
CA ALA A 206 13.49 15.63 -8.85
C ALA A 206 12.45 14.55 -9.24
N SER A 207 12.79 13.72 -10.22
CA SER A 207 12.01 12.51 -10.54
C SER A 207 12.08 11.51 -9.39
N MET A 208 10.92 11.06 -8.92
CA MET A 208 10.79 10.04 -7.87
C MET A 208 10.32 8.71 -8.44
N PHE A 209 10.64 7.61 -7.74
CA PHE A 209 10.07 6.31 -8.02
C PHE A 209 9.44 5.70 -6.76
N TYR A 210 8.49 4.81 -7.02
CA TYR A 210 7.84 3.95 -6.05
C TYR A 210 7.91 2.50 -6.60
N LYS A 211 8.50 1.53 -5.89
CA LYS A 211 8.38 0.08 -6.17
C LYS A 211 7.76 -0.67 -4.97
N GLU A 212 6.65 -1.39 -5.15
CA GLU A 212 6.02 -2.30 -4.16
C GLU A 212 6.19 -3.79 -4.54
N SER A 213 6.27 -4.68 -3.56
CA SER A 213 5.82 -6.08 -3.74
C SER A 213 5.01 -6.54 -2.54
N ILE A 214 3.71 -6.72 -2.72
CA ILE A 214 2.78 -7.10 -1.65
C ILE A 214 2.27 -8.53 -1.85
N THR A 215 2.48 -9.38 -0.83
CA THR A 215 2.06 -10.79 -0.81
C THR A 215 0.98 -10.98 0.24
N TYR A 216 -0.21 -11.31 -0.22
CA TYR A 216 -1.36 -11.65 0.61
C TYR A 216 -1.37 -13.15 0.86
N GLN A 217 -1.75 -13.57 2.07
CA GLN A 217 -1.98 -14.96 2.44
C GLN A 217 -3.36 -15.12 3.07
N ALA A 218 -4.10 -16.16 2.67
CA ALA A 218 -5.34 -16.59 3.32
C ALA A 218 -5.47 -18.12 3.32
N ARG A 219 -6.45 -18.68 4.05
CA ARG A 219 -6.72 -20.12 4.03
C ARG A 219 -7.43 -20.51 2.73
N ALA A 220 -7.07 -21.66 2.16
CA ALA A 220 -7.69 -22.16 0.93
C ALA A 220 -9.21 -22.40 1.09
N ALA A 221 -9.66 -22.83 2.27
CA ALA A 221 -11.07 -23.03 2.59
C ALA A 221 -11.89 -21.73 2.51
N ASP A 222 -11.40 -20.63 3.10
CA ASP A 222 -12.12 -19.36 3.12
C ASP A 222 -12.20 -18.76 1.70
N LEU A 223 -11.16 -18.95 0.90
CA LEU A 223 -11.16 -18.56 -0.51
C LEU A 223 -12.16 -19.37 -1.33
N ALA A 224 -12.26 -20.69 -1.07
CA ALA A 224 -13.18 -21.62 -1.71
C ALA A 224 -14.65 -21.40 -1.36
N GLU A 225 -14.97 -20.84 -0.19
CA GLU A 225 -16.34 -20.48 0.19
C GLU A 225 -16.96 -19.52 -0.84
N PRO A 226 -17.96 -19.94 -1.64
CA PRO A 226 -18.46 -19.16 -2.76
C PRO A 226 -19.13 -17.84 -2.35
N TYR A 227 -19.85 -17.83 -1.23
CA TYR A 227 -20.72 -16.71 -0.81
C TYR A 227 -20.03 -15.70 0.11
N ALA A 228 -18.88 -16.02 0.70
CA ALA A 228 -18.06 -15.03 1.40
C ALA A 228 -17.56 -13.99 0.37
N PRO A 229 -17.92 -12.70 0.50
CA PRO A 229 -17.49 -11.67 -0.46
C PRO A 229 -16.03 -11.25 -0.18
N GLN A 230 -15.55 -11.49 1.04
CA GLN A 230 -14.18 -11.28 1.48
C GLN A 230 -13.71 -12.35 2.46
N VAL A 231 -12.39 -12.44 2.69
CA VAL A 231 -11.75 -13.32 3.67
C VAL A 231 -10.77 -12.55 4.55
N ASP A 232 -10.38 -13.13 5.69
CA ASP A 232 -9.21 -12.69 6.45
C ASP A 232 -7.94 -12.88 5.62
N ALA A 233 -7.00 -11.95 5.72
CA ALA A 233 -5.71 -12.07 5.05
C ALA A 233 -4.56 -11.53 5.92
N THR A 234 -3.45 -12.26 5.98
CA THR A 234 -2.16 -11.73 6.46
C THR A 234 -1.34 -11.24 5.28
N ILE A 235 -0.41 -10.31 5.54
CA ILE A 235 0.34 -9.60 4.50
C ILE A 235 1.82 -9.57 4.87
N SER A 236 2.68 -9.90 3.91
CA SER A 236 4.08 -9.44 3.88
C SER A 236 4.27 -8.59 2.63
N PHE A 237 4.73 -7.36 2.81
CA PHE A 237 4.71 -6.34 1.76
C PHE A 237 6.15 -6.00 1.28
N ALA A 238 6.49 -4.89 0.59
CA ALA A 238 7.91 -4.56 0.24
C ALA A 238 8.14 -3.20 -0.47
N ILE A 239 8.88 -2.26 0.12
CA ILE A 239 9.16 -0.92 -0.46
C ILE A 239 10.58 -0.80 -1.02
N ALA A 240 10.69 -0.12 -2.17
CA ALA A 240 11.73 0.90 -2.38
C ALA A 240 11.08 2.22 -2.82
N THR A 241 11.37 3.34 -2.13
CA THR A 241 11.00 4.71 -2.56
C THR A 241 12.24 5.57 -2.76
N ALA A 242 12.26 6.38 -3.80
CA ALA A 242 13.16 7.54 -3.86
C ALA A 242 13.06 8.39 -2.58
N TRP A 243 14.09 9.18 -2.30
CA TRP A 243 14.05 10.19 -1.23
C TRP A 243 12.80 11.07 -1.36
N ARG A 244 12.13 11.33 -0.23
CA ARG A 244 11.01 12.27 -0.19
C ARG A 244 11.52 13.70 0.01
N PRO A 245 10.84 14.73 -0.52
CA PRO A 245 11.27 16.13 -0.38
C PRO A 245 11.60 16.52 1.08
N TRP A 246 10.76 16.10 2.03
CA TRP A 246 10.94 16.38 3.46
C TRP A 246 12.20 15.76 4.09
N MET A 247 12.80 14.74 3.48
CA MET A 247 14.02 14.10 3.98
C MET A 247 15.30 14.90 3.69
N GLU A 248 15.22 15.96 2.89
CA GLU A 248 16.35 16.85 2.51
C GLU A 248 17.59 16.16 1.88
N MET A 249 17.51 14.89 1.48
CA MET A 249 18.63 14.09 0.94
C MET A 249 19.05 14.46 -0.51
N ALA A 250 18.86 15.73 -0.90
CA ALA A 250 19.24 16.23 -2.21
C ALA A 250 20.76 16.09 -2.43
N GLY A 251 21.15 15.42 -3.51
CA GLY A 251 22.54 15.11 -3.84
C GLY A 251 23.09 13.81 -3.23
N VAL A 252 22.37 13.15 -2.31
CA VAL A 252 22.78 11.84 -1.77
C VAL A 252 22.31 10.72 -2.71
N ALA A 253 23.25 10.03 -3.34
CA ALA A 253 22.96 8.89 -4.22
C ALA A 253 22.46 7.68 -3.42
N GLY A 254 21.13 7.54 -3.32
CA GLY A 254 20.49 6.50 -2.53
C GLY A 254 18.97 6.59 -2.58
N HIS A 255 18.32 5.85 -1.70
CA HIS A 255 16.87 5.82 -1.57
C HIS A 255 16.48 5.28 -0.19
N THR A 256 15.19 5.12 0.10
CA THR A 256 14.75 4.34 1.28
C THR A 256 14.11 3.03 0.85
N VAL A 257 14.43 1.97 1.60
CA VAL A 257 13.66 0.72 1.60
C VAL A 257 12.86 0.66 2.90
N THR A 258 11.86 -0.20 3.00
CA THR A 258 11.09 -0.35 4.23
C THR A 258 10.61 -1.80 4.34
N ASP A 259 10.60 -2.33 5.56
CA ASP A 259 10.49 -3.74 5.94
C ASP A 259 9.34 -3.94 6.97
N GLY A 260 8.18 -4.52 6.61
CA GLY A 260 7.08 -4.86 7.52
C GLY A 260 6.23 -6.12 7.23
N PHE A 261 5.31 -6.39 8.16
CA PHE A 261 4.16 -7.32 8.06
C PHE A 261 2.81 -6.64 8.38
N GLY A 262 1.68 -7.23 7.98
CA GLY A 262 0.36 -6.65 8.23
C GLY A 262 -0.81 -7.60 8.00
N GLY A 263 -2.01 -7.05 7.84
CA GLY A 263 -3.21 -7.83 7.59
C GLY A 263 -4.41 -6.98 7.18
N LYS A 264 -5.51 -7.66 6.87
CA LYS A 264 -6.81 -7.04 6.56
C LYS A 264 -7.80 -7.25 7.70
N VAL A 265 -8.64 -6.25 7.95
CA VAL A 265 -9.76 -6.26 8.91
C VAL A 265 -11.02 -5.66 8.27
N PHE A 266 -12.18 -5.94 8.86
CA PHE A 266 -13.50 -5.59 8.29
C PHE A 266 -14.13 -4.33 8.90
N ASP A 267 -13.51 -3.75 9.91
CA ASP A 267 -13.95 -2.54 10.58
C ASP A 267 -12.75 -1.62 10.88
N ILE A 268 -12.94 -0.29 10.82
CA ILE A 268 -11.87 0.68 11.04
C ILE A 268 -11.37 0.70 12.50
N GLY A 269 -12.24 0.38 13.47
CA GLY A 269 -11.89 0.23 14.87
C GLY A 269 -11.23 -1.11 15.22
N ALA A 270 -11.17 -2.05 14.27
CA ALA A 270 -10.39 -3.29 14.38
C ALA A 270 -8.96 -3.17 13.80
N MET A 271 -8.57 -1.97 13.33
CA MET A 271 -7.19 -1.62 13.02
C MET A 271 -6.35 -1.59 14.32
N PRO A 272 -5.01 -1.66 14.27
CA PRO A 272 -4.16 -1.62 15.45
C PRO A 272 -4.42 -0.40 16.35
N ASP A 273 -4.44 -0.61 17.67
CA ASP A 273 -4.81 0.39 18.68
C ASP A 273 -4.05 1.73 18.54
N ASP A 274 -2.77 1.67 18.15
CA ASP A 274 -1.94 2.84 17.89
C ASP A 274 -2.35 3.56 16.59
N PHE A 275 -2.64 2.84 15.51
CA PHE A 275 -3.21 3.43 14.28
C PHE A 275 -4.55 4.12 14.57
N VAL A 276 -5.44 3.49 15.34
CA VAL A 276 -6.74 4.08 15.72
C VAL A 276 -6.53 5.33 16.57
N ARG A 277 -5.64 5.28 17.58
CA ARG A 277 -5.28 6.42 18.43
C ARG A 277 -4.70 7.60 17.64
N PHE A 278 -3.72 7.35 16.76
CA PHE A 278 -3.10 8.39 15.94
C PHE A 278 -4.10 8.98 14.93
N THR A 279 -4.96 8.14 14.34
CA THR A 279 -6.00 8.61 13.42
C THR A 279 -7.03 9.46 14.15
N ALA A 280 -7.47 9.07 15.36
CA ALA A 280 -8.36 9.89 16.19
C ALA A 280 -7.74 11.24 16.59
N ALA A 281 -6.42 11.28 16.86
CA ALA A 281 -5.73 12.51 17.27
C ALA A 281 -5.48 13.49 16.11
N HIS A 282 -5.18 13.00 14.91
CA HIS A 282 -4.72 13.84 13.79
C HIS A 282 -5.70 13.93 12.61
N HIS A 283 -6.48 12.88 12.35
CA HIS A 283 -7.37 12.74 11.18
C HIS A 283 -8.72 12.09 11.58
N PRO A 284 -9.46 12.64 12.57
CA PRO A 284 -10.67 12.01 13.12
C PRO A 284 -11.76 11.77 12.07
N ASP A 285 -11.81 12.61 11.03
CA ASP A 285 -12.72 12.49 9.87
C ASP A 285 -12.66 11.13 9.17
N VAL A 286 -11.51 10.45 9.28
CA VAL A 286 -11.28 9.10 8.75
C VAL A 286 -12.04 8.03 9.52
N LEU A 287 -12.17 8.18 10.84
CA LEU A 287 -12.90 7.24 11.70
C LEU A 287 -14.41 7.54 11.68
N GLU A 288 -14.80 8.78 11.40
CA GLU A 288 -16.19 9.26 11.39
C GLU A 288 -16.99 8.83 10.13
N ASP A 289 -16.45 9.04 8.92
CA ASP A 289 -17.05 8.50 7.67
C ASP A 289 -15.97 7.95 6.71
N PRO A 290 -15.46 6.72 6.95
CA PRO A 290 -14.60 6.00 6.00
C PRO A 290 -15.21 5.88 4.59
N ALA A 291 -16.54 5.93 4.47
CA ALA A 291 -17.22 5.86 3.18
C ALA A 291 -17.21 7.19 2.42
N ALA A 292 -17.06 8.35 3.10
CA ALA A 292 -16.83 9.66 2.47
C ALA A 292 -15.47 9.74 1.77
N LEU A 293 -14.44 9.16 2.37
CA LEU A 293 -13.10 9.15 1.79
C LEU A 293 -13.03 8.42 0.45
N LEU A 294 -14.01 7.55 0.16
CA LEU A 294 -14.16 6.82 -1.11
C LEU A 294 -15.32 7.35 -1.99
N LYS A 295 -15.59 8.67 -1.94
CA LYS A 295 -16.48 9.39 -2.87
C LYS A 295 -15.61 10.29 -3.78
N SER A 296 -15.85 10.25 -5.09
CA SER A 296 -15.18 11.10 -6.11
C SER A 296 -16.15 12.11 -6.70
#